data_AF-A0A2V7MXV2-F1
#
_entry.id   AF-A0A2V7MXV2-F1
#
_cell.length_a   1.000
_cell.length_b   1.000
_cell.length_c   1.000
_cell.angle_alpha   90.00
_cell.angle_beta   90.00
_cell.angle_gamma   90.00
#
_symmetry.space_group_name_H-M   'P 1'
#
loop_
_entity.id
_entity.type
_entity.pdbx_description
1 polymer ?
#
loop_
_entity_poly.entity_id
_entity_poly.type
_entity_poly.pdbx_seq_one_letter_code
_entity_poly.pdbx_strand_id
1 'polypeptide(L)'
;MLERPPNLSGGWMGAPGTLQFNFIHRFGVGDPPTRKVTNSPTFLLSYQLPLPLLIGFNYATSSDIAAAFPNEWEFFARYGRSGLALQGGYNQAAESFDGELTASHGFGAFRAMAVGRFLSNGYHSDTTRYAVGAGATWRLHKWVALAGDVTSLIDRRTGEKVAWGAGLQLAIPYSPHTLSIQVTNTNTATLQGASRGIDQVRGGFEFTIPFTLSRYFGRHGATAAKGGAAVAVPANATRAELRTMTFAPNRIEIPAGATIVWTNTDPLVHTITADDGSWDSGAIEPGKTWSHTFTQPGEFAFHCTPHPFMKGVLVVRQP
;
A
#
# COMPACT_ATOMS: atom_id res chain seq x y z
N MET A 1 -3.57 1.81 3.54
CA MET A 1 -3.28 1.05 2.29
C MET A 1 -4.18 1.49 1.14
N LEU A 2 -5.49 1.69 1.35
CA LEU A 2 -6.45 2.10 0.31
C LEU A 2 -6.79 3.59 0.39
N GLU A 3 -5.79 4.44 0.19
CA GLU A 3 -5.85 5.87 0.57
C GLU A 3 -5.48 6.85 -0.53
N ARG A 4 -4.97 6.39 -1.68
CA ARG A 4 -4.41 7.27 -2.72
C ARG A 4 -5.19 7.19 -4.04
N PRO A 5 -5.86 8.26 -4.47
CA PRO A 5 -6.51 8.26 -5.77
C PRO A 5 -5.44 8.30 -6.89
N PRO A 6 -5.82 8.02 -8.14
CA PRO A 6 -4.88 7.79 -9.25
C PRO A 6 -3.78 8.84 -9.48
N ASN A 7 -4.03 10.12 -9.18
CA ASN A 7 -3.11 11.21 -9.52
C ASN A 7 -2.65 12.05 -8.30
N LEU A 8 -3.20 11.79 -7.10
CA LEU A 8 -2.81 12.52 -5.89
C LEU A 8 -2.03 11.61 -4.94
N SER A 9 -0.98 12.17 -4.33
CA SER A 9 -0.16 11.44 -3.37
C SER A 9 -0.91 11.07 -2.08
N GLY A 10 -1.99 11.79 -1.77
CA GLY A 10 -2.83 11.62 -0.59
C GLY A 10 -2.10 11.87 0.74
N GLY A 11 -0.92 12.50 0.71
CA GLY A 11 -0.08 12.68 1.88
C GLY A 11 0.40 11.35 2.49
N TRP A 12 0.42 10.30 1.68
CA TRP A 12 0.80 8.96 2.11
C TRP A 12 2.24 8.92 2.60
N MET A 13 2.40 8.37 3.80
CA MET A 13 3.66 8.09 4.46
C MET A 13 3.61 6.60 4.79
N GLY A 14 4.59 5.82 4.29
CA GLY A 14 4.65 4.39 4.56
C GLY A 14 4.85 4.09 6.06
N ALA A 15 4.95 2.81 6.43
CA ALA A 15 5.40 2.46 7.77
C ALA A 15 6.91 2.77 7.93
N PRO A 16 7.39 3.26 9.09
CA PRO A 16 8.81 3.49 9.35
C PRO A 16 9.70 2.28 8.98
N GLY A 17 10.86 2.56 8.35
CA GLY A 17 11.82 1.52 7.93
C GLY A 17 11.36 0.68 6.73
N THR A 18 10.36 1.14 5.99
CA THR A 18 9.82 0.43 4.82
C THR A 18 10.32 1.08 3.53
N LEU A 19 10.92 0.27 2.67
CA LEU A 19 11.16 0.59 1.28
C LEU A 19 9.87 0.31 0.50
N GLN A 20 9.41 1.27 -0.27
CA GLN A 20 8.19 1.18 -1.06
C GLN A 20 8.56 1.20 -2.54
N PHE A 21 8.12 0.19 -3.26
CA PHE A 21 8.16 0.17 -4.71
C PHE A 21 6.73 0.27 -5.24
N ASN A 22 6.46 1.29 -6.05
CA ASN A 22 5.20 1.38 -6.76
C ASN A 22 5.44 1.34 -8.26
N PHE A 23 4.63 0.55 -8.92
CA PHE A 23 4.60 0.48 -10.37
C PHE A 23 3.24 0.95 -10.86
N ILE A 24 3.21 2.15 -11.43
CA ILE A 24 2.03 2.72 -12.07
C ILE A 24 2.20 2.51 -13.57
N HIS A 25 1.29 1.76 -14.18
CA HIS A 25 1.32 1.49 -15.61
C HIS A 25 0.07 2.08 -16.25
N ARG A 26 0.24 3.06 -17.13
CA ARG A 26 -0.84 3.66 -17.89
C ARG A 26 -0.68 3.35 -19.36
N PHE A 27 -1.79 3.08 -20.04
CA PHE A 27 -1.79 2.77 -21.45
C PHE A 27 -2.95 3.43 -22.17
N GLY A 28 -2.67 3.88 -23.39
CA GLY A 28 -3.66 4.40 -24.33
C GLY A 28 -3.74 3.51 -25.56
N VAL A 29 -4.90 3.51 -26.21
CA VAL A 29 -5.09 2.86 -27.51
C VAL A 29 -5.19 3.96 -28.56
N GLY A 30 -4.29 3.93 -29.55
CA GLY A 30 -4.32 4.87 -30.66
C GLY A 30 -5.52 4.65 -31.58
N ASP A 31 -5.78 5.63 -32.43
CA ASP A 31 -6.91 5.60 -33.35
C ASP A 31 -6.75 4.56 -34.46
N PRO A 32 -7.85 4.20 -35.16
CA PRO A 32 -7.79 3.43 -36.40
C PRO A 32 -6.88 4.09 -37.45
N PRO A 33 -6.25 3.31 -38.35
CA PRO A 33 -6.36 1.85 -38.47
C PRO A 33 -5.44 1.09 -37.50
N THR A 34 -4.44 1.76 -36.94
CA THR A 34 -3.30 1.10 -36.27
C THR A 34 -3.68 0.51 -34.91
N ARG A 35 -4.61 1.14 -34.17
CA ARG A 35 -5.07 0.68 -32.83
C ARG A 35 -3.94 0.31 -31.88
N LYS A 36 -2.82 1.03 -31.97
CA LYS A 36 -1.59 0.71 -31.24
C LYS A 36 -1.79 0.97 -29.75
N VAL A 37 -1.41 0.01 -28.92
CA VAL A 37 -1.32 0.22 -27.47
C VAL A 37 0.01 0.89 -27.15
N THR A 38 -0.05 2.07 -26.54
CA THR A 38 1.13 2.81 -26.07
C THR A 38 1.17 2.77 -24.55
N ASN A 39 2.33 2.41 -24.00
CA ASN A 39 2.55 2.26 -22.57
C ASN A 39 3.37 3.43 -22.02
N SER A 40 2.94 3.97 -20.88
CA SER A 40 3.57 5.08 -20.17
C SER A 40 3.71 4.71 -18.68
N PRO A 41 4.68 3.86 -18.31
CA PRO A 41 4.90 3.48 -16.93
C PRO A 41 5.57 4.62 -16.13
N THR A 42 5.24 4.69 -14.84
CA THR A 42 5.94 5.47 -13.82
C THR A 42 6.30 4.54 -12.66
N PHE A 43 7.58 4.50 -12.31
CA PHE A 43 8.11 3.78 -11.17
C PHE A 43 8.32 4.74 -10.01
N LEU A 44 7.91 4.37 -8.81
CA LEU A 44 8.25 5.07 -7.59
C LEU A 44 9.09 4.15 -6.72
N LEU A 45 10.24 4.63 -6.27
CA LEU A 45 10.98 4.01 -5.18
C LEU A 45 11.13 5.02 -4.06
N SER A 46 10.72 4.65 -2.85
CA SER A 46 10.84 5.54 -1.68
C SER A 46 11.16 4.78 -0.42
N TYR A 47 11.76 5.46 0.55
CA TYR A 47 12.10 4.93 1.85
C TYR A 47 11.49 5.80 2.94
N GLN A 48 10.72 5.17 3.82
CA GLN A 48 10.16 5.83 4.99
C GLN A 48 11.19 5.82 6.12
N LEU A 49 11.67 7.00 6.49
CA LEU A 49 12.59 7.15 7.62
C LEU A 49 11.87 6.86 8.95
N PRO A 50 12.62 6.66 10.06
CA PRO A 50 12.05 6.59 11.42
C PRO A 50 11.39 7.88 11.90
N LEU A 51 11.51 8.96 11.13
CA LEU A 51 10.83 10.24 11.29
C LEU A 51 9.63 10.30 10.34
N PRO A 52 8.69 11.24 10.51
CA PRO A 52 7.59 11.49 9.56
C PRO A 52 8.10 12.13 8.25
N LEU A 53 9.11 11.52 7.64
CA LEU A 53 9.81 11.94 6.43
C LEU A 53 9.99 10.72 5.50
N LEU A 54 9.46 10.84 4.30
CA LEU A 54 9.61 9.89 3.19
C LEU A 54 10.54 10.53 2.17
N ILE A 55 11.53 9.79 1.68
CA ILE A 55 12.40 10.24 0.58
C ILE A 55 12.28 9.26 -0.57
N GLY A 56 12.37 9.73 -1.81
CA GLY A 56 12.26 8.83 -2.94
C GLY A 56 12.39 9.53 -4.28
N PHE A 57 12.06 8.80 -5.33
CA PHE A 57 11.95 9.34 -6.67
C PHE A 57 10.82 8.69 -7.45
N ASN A 58 10.30 9.42 -8.43
CA ASN A 58 9.54 8.90 -9.55
C ASN A 58 10.45 8.83 -10.80
N TYR A 59 10.28 7.79 -11.61
CA TYR A 59 10.86 7.66 -12.93
C TYR A 59 9.80 7.26 -13.95
N ALA A 60 9.51 8.12 -14.92
CA ALA A 60 8.57 7.85 -16.00
C ALA A 60 9.30 7.72 -17.35
N THR A 61 8.98 6.68 -18.13
CA THR A 61 9.71 6.34 -19.37
C THR A 61 9.05 6.85 -20.65
N SER A 62 8.01 7.67 -20.54
CA SER A 62 7.27 8.24 -21.65
C SER A 62 6.54 9.48 -21.17
N SER A 63 7.32 10.47 -20.75
CA SER A 63 6.78 11.74 -20.27
C SER A 63 6.49 12.69 -21.44
N ASP A 64 5.49 13.56 -21.23
CA ASP A 64 5.02 14.58 -22.17
C ASP A 64 5.14 15.99 -21.56
N ILE A 65 5.78 16.12 -20.39
CA ILE A 65 5.88 17.40 -19.69
C ILE A 65 6.87 18.36 -20.36
N ALA A 66 7.89 17.82 -21.03
CA ALA A 66 8.92 18.59 -21.71
C ALA A 66 9.34 17.85 -22.99
N ALA A 67 9.16 18.48 -24.16
CA ALA A 67 9.34 17.82 -25.46
C ALA A 67 10.77 17.30 -25.70
N ALA A 68 11.78 17.94 -25.10
CA ALA A 68 13.17 17.54 -25.22
C ALA A 68 13.52 16.28 -24.40
N PHE A 69 12.69 15.91 -23.43
CA PHE A 69 13.00 14.88 -22.45
C PHE A 69 11.90 13.79 -22.45
N PRO A 70 12.12 12.67 -23.16
CA PRO A 70 11.12 11.60 -23.25
C PRO A 70 10.93 10.83 -21.93
N ASN A 71 11.88 10.99 -21.01
CA ASN A 71 11.87 10.38 -19.68
C ASN A 71 11.92 11.47 -18.62
N GLU A 72 11.34 11.19 -17.46
CA GLU A 72 11.18 12.15 -16.38
C GLU A 72 11.61 11.53 -15.06
N TRP A 73 12.57 12.16 -14.40
CA TRP A 73 12.93 11.90 -13.01
C TRP A 73 12.38 13.00 -12.12
N GLU A 74 11.73 12.62 -11.03
CA GLU A 74 11.33 13.54 -9.97
C GLU A 74 11.84 12.99 -8.64
N PHE A 75 12.92 13.57 -8.11
CA PHE A 75 13.43 13.24 -6.77
C PHE A 75 12.69 14.08 -5.75
N PHE A 76 12.23 13.46 -4.65
CA PHE A 76 11.41 14.17 -3.67
C PHE A 76 11.71 13.76 -2.23
N ALA A 77 11.35 14.68 -1.34
CA ALA A 77 11.16 14.44 0.08
C ALA A 77 9.76 14.88 0.46
N ARG A 78 9.08 14.09 1.29
CA ARG A 78 7.74 14.36 1.78
C ARG A 78 7.72 14.25 3.29
N TYR A 79 7.34 15.33 3.95
CA TYR A 79 7.04 15.34 5.37
C TYR A 79 5.53 15.21 5.56
N GLY A 80 5.06 14.40 6.50
CA GLY A 80 3.62 14.19 6.70
C GLY A 80 3.23 13.83 8.12
N ARG A 81 2.20 14.49 8.65
CA ARG A 81 1.64 14.23 9.99
C ARG A 81 0.16 14.61 10.06
N SER A 82 -0.64 13.76 10.69
CA SER A 82 -2.04 14.06 11.06
C SER A 82 -2.90 14.62 9.92
N GLY A 83 -2.82 14.01 8.74
CA GLY A 83 -3.61 14.41 7.57
C GLY A 83 -3.03 15.57 6.76
N LEU A 84 -1.98 16.23 7.23
CA LEU A 84 -1.21 17.22 6.47
C LEU A 84 0.07 16.59 5.93
N ALA A 85 0.45 16.95 4.70
CA ALA A 85 1.74 16.59 4.13
C ALA A 85 2.29 17.71 3.24
N LEU A 86 3.61 17.87 3.26
CA LEU A 86 4.34 18.76 2.39
C LEU A 86 5.38 17.93 1.63
N GLN A 87 5.30 17.94 0.31
CA GLN A 87 6.31 17.38 -0.58
C GLN A 87 7.06 18.52 -1.26
N GLY A 88 8.38 18.38 -1.33
CA GLY A 88 9.24 19.15 -2.21
C GLY A 88 10.08 18.20 -3.06
N GLY A 89 10.31 18.55 -4.31
CA GLY A 89 11.10 17.75 -5.21
C GLY A 89 11.68 18.54 -6.36
N TYR A 90 12.55 17.88 -7.12
CA TYR A 90 13.14 18.43 -8.33
C TYR A 90 12.81 17.52 -9.51
N ASN A 91 12.16 18.11 -10.50
CA ASN A 91 11.83 17.47 -11.76
C ASN A 91 12.93 17.77 -12.79
N GLN A 92 13.62 16.73 -13.23
CA GLN A 92 14.74 16.87 -14.15
C GLN A 92 14.31 17.29 -15.55
N ALA A 93 13.20 16.73 -16.05
CA ALA A 93 12.75 16.99 -17.42
C ALA A 93 12.23 18.43 -17.60
N ALA A 94 11.58 18.97 -16.58
CA ALA A 94 11.13 20.36 -16.59
C ALA A 94 12.16 21.37 -16.06
N GLU A 95 13.25 20.90 -15.46
CA GLU A 95 14.21 21.74 -14.72
C GLU A 95 13.50 22.59 -13.65
N SER A 96 12.66 21.92 -12.85
CA SER A 96 11.69 22.57 -11.96
C SER A 96 11.79 22.08 -10.53
N PHE A 97 11.81 23.02 -9.58
CA PHE A 97 11.51 22.75 -8.19
C PHE A 97 10.00 22.73 -7.99
N ASP A 98 9.49 21.56 -7.66
CA ASP A 98 8.06 21.30 -7.53
C ASP A 98 7.71 21.05 -6.07
N GLY A 99 6.51 21.48 -5.68
CA GLY A 99 6.00 21.32 -4.33
C GLY A 99 4.52 20.97 -4.31
N GLU A 100 4.12 20.19 -3.31
CA GLU A 100 2.72 19.85 -3.05
C GLU A 100 2.44 19.98 -1.55
N LEU A 101 1.43 20.78 -1.21
CA LEU A 101 0.79 20.77 0.10
C LEU A 101 -0.49 19.94 -0.01
N THR A 102 -0.62 18.91 0.81
CA THR A 102 -1.82 18.08 0.91
C THR A 102 -2.47 18.26 2.28
N ALA A 103 -3.78 18.44 2.30
CA ALA A 103 -4.62 18.29 3.48
C ALA A 103 -5.63 17.16 3.24
N SER A 104 -5.78 16.26 4.20
CA SER A 104 -6.68 15.11 4.10
C SER A 104 -7.39 14.83 5.42
N HIS A 105 -8.61 14.34 5.33
CA HIS A 105 -9.45 14.02 6.49
C HIS A 105 -10.28 12.77 6.22
N GLY A 106 -10.38 11.90 7.22
CA GLY A 106 -11.16 10.67 7.18
C GLY A 106 -12.48 10.81 7.94
N PHE A 107 -13.59 10.45 7.29
CA PHE A 107 -14.93 10.42 7.85
C PHE A 107 -15.47 8.98 7.74
N GLY A 108 -15.13 8.14 8.72
CA GLY A 108 -15.53 6.73 8.73
C GLY A 108 -14.97 5.93 7.55
N ALA A 109 -15.84 5.51 6.63
CA ALA A 109 -15.46 4.79 5.42
C ALA A 109 -14.93 5.69 4.30
N PHE A 110 -15.10 7.00 4.42
CA PHE A 110 -14.72 7.98 3.41
C PHE A 110 -13.44 8.70 3.81
N ARG A 111 -12.60 9.08 2.85
CA ARG A 111 -11.48 10.00 3.05
C ARG A 111 -11.50 11.04 1.95
N ALA A 112 -11.44 12.31 2.34
CA ALA A 112 -11.27 13.43 1.41
C ALA A 112 -9.85 13.97 1.48
N MET A 113 -9.40 14.58 0.39
CA MET A 113 -8.15 15.34 0.34
C MET A 113 -8.26 16.52 -0.61
N ALA A 114 -7.47 17.55 -0.31
CA ALA A 114 -7.24 18.71 -1.16
C ALA A 114 -5.74 18.92 -1.28
N VAL A 115 -5.30 19.37 -2.46
CA VAL A 115 -3.90 19.66 -2.75
C VAL A 115 -3.74 21.05 -3.36
N GLY A 116 -2.65 21.70 -3.02
CA GLY A 116 -2.10 22.85 -3.74
C GLY A 116 -0.70 22.52 -4.21
N ARG A 117 -0.41 22.79 -5.48
CA ARG A 117 0.89 22.52 -6.10
C ARG A 117 1.51 23.80 -6.63
N PHE A 118 2.83 23.85 -6.51
CA PHE A 118 3.70 24.90 -7.04
C PHE A 118 4.73 24.23 -7.94
N LEU A 119 4.90 24.76 -9.15
CA LEU A 119 5.88 24.27 -10.13
C LEU A 119 6.74 25.46 -10.57
N SER A 120 8.03 25.51 -10.21
CA SER A 120 8.86 26.70 -10.50
C SER A 120 9.13 26.92 -12.00
N ASN A 121 9.22 25.84 -12.77
CA ASN A 121 9.28 25.84 -14.23
C ASN A 121 8.28 24.82 -14.78
N GLY A 122 6.99 25.17 -14.76
CA GLY A 122 5.94 24.23 -15.11
C GLY A 122 5.98 23.88 -16.60
N TYR A 123 6.11 22.59 -16.91
CA TYR A 123 6.15 22.02 -18.26
C TYR A 123 7.28 22.58 -19.14
N HIS A 124 8.43 22.90 -18.53
CA HIS A 124 9.60 23.47 -19.21
C HIS A 124 9.24 24.69 -20.07
N SER A 125 8.49 25.63 -19.48
CA SER A 125 7.94 26.79 -20.17
C SER A 125 8.47 28.12 -19.66
N ASP A 126 9.50 28.10 -18.83
CA ASP A 126 10.12 29.24 -18.14
C ASP A 126 9.12 30.08 -17.34
N THR A 127 8.03 29.44 -16.91
CA THR A 127 6.98 30.08 -16.11
C THR A 127 6.63 29.25 -14.90
N THR A 128 6.51 29.92 -13.77
CA THR A 128 5.94 29.34 -12.56
C THR A 128 4.47 29.03 -12.81
N ARG A 129 4.05 27.81 -12.47
CA ARG A 129 2.66 27.37 -12.59
C ARG A 129 2.15 26.90 -11.24
N TYR A 130 0.83 26.99 -11.05
CA TYR A 130 0.16 26.55 -9.84
C TYR A 130 -1.00 25.62 -10.20
N ALA A 131 -1.23 24.59 -9.40
CA ALA A 131 -2.38 23.72 -9.54
C ALA A 131 -3.11 23.54 -8.22
N VAL A 132 -4.42 23.33 -8.30
CA VAL A 132 -5.26 22.95 -7.17
C VAL A 132 -6.02 21.68 -7.53
N GLY A 133 -6.17 20.80 -6.55
CA GLY A 133 -6.86 19.53 -6.77
C GLY A 133 -7.58 19.06 -5.52
N ALA A 134 -8.50 18.12 -5.74
CA ALA A 134 -9.22 17.42 -4.70
C ALA A 134 -9.39 15.97 -5.09
N GLY A 135 -9.49 15.11 -4.09
CA GLY A 135 -9.74 13.69 -4.30
C GLY A 135 -10.41 13.06 -3.11
N ALA A 136 -10.87 11.83 -3.32
CA ALA A 136 -11.48 11.05 -2.27
C ALA A 136 -11.27 9.55 -2.47
N THR A 137 -11.33 8.82 -1.36
CA THR A 137 -11.48 7.37 -1.35
C THR A 137 -12.69 6.95 -0.53
N TRP A 138 -13.42 5.93 -1.00
CA TRP A 138 -14.55 5.33 -0.32
C TRP A 138 -14.28 3.85 -0.11
N ARG A 139 -14.00 3.47 1.13
CA ARG A 139 -13.73 2.10 1.54
C ARG A 139 -15.04 1.33 1.68
N LEU A 140 -15.35 0.50 0.69
CA LEU A 140 -16.53 -0.38 0.67
C LEU A 140 -16.34 -1.60 1.57
N HIS A 141 -15.11 -2.08 1.68
CA HIS A 141 -14.72 -3.24 2.49
C HIS A 141 -13.26 -3.07 2.97
N LYS A 142 -12.80 -3.87 3.94
CA LYS A 142 -11.39 -3.83 4.37
C LYS A 142 -10.38 -4.09 3.24
N TRP A 143 -10.82 -4.76 2.17
CA TRP A 143 -10.01 -5.09 1.00
C TRP A 143 -10.33 -4.28 -0.25
N VAL A 144 -11.40 -3.48 -0.26
CA VAL A 144 -11.92 -2.86 -1.47
C VAL A 144 -12.28 -1.40 -1.21
N ALA A 145 -11.77 -0.50 -2.05
CA ALA A 145 -12.15 0.90 -2.04
C ALA A 145 -12.33 1.45 -3.47
N LEU A 146 -13.21 2.44 -3.61
CA LEU A 146 -13.26 3.28 -4.79
C LEU A 146 -12.45 4.54 -4.53
N ALA A 147 -11.84 5.11 -5.56
CA ALA A 147 -11.06 6.33 -5.46
C ALA A 147 -11.26 7.20 -6.69
N GLY A 148 -11.17 8.51 -6.50
CA GLY A 148 -11.17 9.46 -7.59
C GLY A 148 -10.54 10.79 -7.21
N ASP A 149 -10.04 11.50 -8.20
CA ASP A 149 -9.43 12.81 -8.04
C ASP A 149 -9.61 13.69 -9.27
N VAL A 150 -9.41 14.98 -9.03
CA VAL A 150 -9.40 16.03 -10.05
C VAL A 150 -8.37 17.08 -9.67
N THR A 151 -7.60 17.54 -10.64
CA THR A 151 -6.60 18.61 -10.47
C THR A 151 -6.65 19.54 -11.68
N SER A 152 -6.56 20.84 -11.42
CA SER A 152 -6.53 21.86 -12.47
C SER A 152 -5.38 22.82 -12.21
N LEU A 153 -4.67 23.19 -13.27
CA LEU A 153 -3.85 24.39 -13.27
C LEU A 153 -4.75 25.60 -13.02
N ILE A 154 -4.28 26.58 -12.25
CA ILE A 154 -5.03 27.79 -11.92
C ILE A 154 -5.07 28.72 -13.14
N ASP A 155 -3.98 28.75 -13.90
CA ASP A 155 -3.75 29.59 -15.08
C ASP A 155 -3.85 28.78 -16.39
N ARG A 156 -4.86 27.90 -16.49
CA ARG A 156 -5.04 27.02 -17.66
C ARG A 156 -5.00 27.79 -18.98
N ARG A 157 -4.11 27.36 -19.86
CA ARG A 157 -3.94 27.86 -21.23
C ARG A 157 -4.81 27.07 -22.20
N THR A 158 -5.00 27.62 -23.40
CA THR A 158 -5.74 26.94 -24.48
C THR A 158 -5.11 25.57 -24.76
N GLY A 159 -5.93 24.52 -24.78
CA GLY A 159 -5.49 23.13 -24.96
C GLY A 159 -5.20 22.38 -23.66
N GLU A 160 -4.93 23.08 -22.54
CA GLU A 160 -4.71 22.42 -21.25
C GLU A 160 -6.03 21.93 -20.63
N LYS A 161 -6.07 20.64 -20.30
CA LYS A 161 -7.24 19.99 -19.71
C LYS A 161 -7.07 19.85 -18.20
N VAL A 162 -8.22 19.76 -17.52
CA VAL A 162 -8.28 19.31 -16.14
C VAL A 162 -7.79 17.86 -16.09
N ALA A 163 -6.87 17.58 -15.17
CA ALA A 163 -6.44 16.24 -14.83
C ALA A 163 -7.51 15.57 -13.95
N TRP A 164 -7.85 14.33 -14.22
CA TRP A 164 -8.77 13.56 -13.41
C TRP A 164 -8.42 12.08 -13.45
N GLY A 165 -8.85 11.36 -12.43
CA GLY A 165 -8.68 9.92 -12.34
C GLY A 165 -9.77 9.28 -11.50
N ALA A 166 -10.09 8.04 -11.82
CA ALA A 166 -10.93 7.18 -11.00
C ALA A 166 -10.34 5.76 -10.96
N GLY A 167 -10.56 5.03 -9.88
CA GLY A 167 -10.04 3.68 -9.77
C GLY A 167 -10.70 2.82 -8.70
N LEU A 168 -10.59 1.52 -8.88
CA LEU A 168 -10.89 0.49 -7.91
C LEU A 168 -9.59 0.05 -7.25
N GLN A 169 -9.53 0.14 -5.93
CA GLN A 169 -8.36 -0.26 -5.14
C GLN A 169 -8.65 -1.56 -4.40
N LEU A 170 -7.67 -2.45 -4.42
CA LEU A 170 -7.71 -3.80 -3.88
C LEU A 170 -6.52 -3.97 -2.94
N ALA A 171 -6.77 -4.26 -1.68
CA ALA A 171 -5.73 -4.73 -0.75
C ALA A 171 -5.70 -6.25 -0.81
N ILE A 172 -4.50 -6.81 -0.97
CA ILE A 172 -4.33 -8.26 -1.09
C ILE A 172 -4.37 -8.86 0.32
N PRO A 173 -5.36 -9.72 0.65
CA PRO A 173 -5.51 -10.28 1.99
C PRO A 173 -4.23 -10.92 2.52
N TYR A 174 -3.97 -10.73 3.81
CA TYR A 174 -2.80 -11.26 4.53
C TYR A 174 -1.44 -10.80 3.98
N SER A 175 -1.42 -9.80 3.10
CA SER A 175 -0.21 -9.18 2.60
C SER A 175 -0.30 -7.67 2.75
N PRO A 176 0.85 -6.97 2.76
CA PRO A 176 0.86 -5.51 2.78
C PRO A 176 0.71 -4.89 1.37
N HIS A 177 0.47 -5.70 0.34
CA HIS A 177 0.42 -5.26 -1.05
C HIS A 177 -0.95 -4.72 -1.44
N THR A 178 -0.95 -3.76 -2.36
CA THR A 178 -2.18 -3.26 -2.98
C THR A 178 -2.06 -3.23 -4.50
N LEU A 179 -3.17 -3.54 -5.16
CA LEU A 179 -3.38 -3.35 -6.59
C LEU A 179 -4.49 -2.33 -6.77
N SER A 180 -4.37 -1.43 -7.73
CA SER A 180 -5.51 -0.63 -8.18
C SER A 180 -5.64 -0.70 -9.69
N ILE A 181 -6.87 -0.69 -10.16
CA ILE A 181 -7.22 -0.58 -11.58
C ILE A 181 -7.79 0.83 -11.76
N GLN A 182 -7.24 1.57 -12.71
CA GLN A 182 -7.45 3.00 -12.83
C GLN A 182 -7.84 3.39 -14.26
N VAL A 183 -8.62 4.46 -14.36
CA VAL A 183 -8.81 5.25 -15.58
C VAL A 183 -8.42 6.68 -15.27
N THR A 184 -7.68 7.32 -16.16
CA THR A 184 -7.15 8.67 -15.95
C THR A 184 -6.87 9.33 -17.29
N ASN A 185 -6.91 10.66 -17.34
CA ASN A 185 -6.45 11.42 -18.51
C ASN A 185 -5.09 12.06 -18.26
N THR A 186 -4.26 11.52 -17.39
CA THR A 186 -2.90 12.01 -17.13
C THR A 186 -1.85 11.03 -17.63
N ASN A 187 -0.67 11.52 -17.96
CA ASN A 187 0.38 10.71 -18.57
C ASN A 187 1.27 10.03 -17.52
N THR A 188 1.88 10.79 -16.62
CA THR A 188 2.80 10.30 -15.57
C THR A 188 2.28 10.62 -14.17
N ALA A 189 2.90 10.04 -13.14
CA ALA A 189 2.51 10.23 -11.73
C ALA A 189 3.40 11.22 -10.95
N THR A 190 4.26 11.97 -11.65
CA THR A 190 4.99 13.11 -11.07
C THR A 190 4.04 14.27 -10.79
N LEU A 191 4.48 15.26 -10.01
CA LEU A 191 3.64 16.42 -9.68
C LEU A 191 3.18 17.16 -10.93
N GLN A 192 4.04 17.33 -11.94
CA GLN A 192 3.65 18.01 -13.19
C GLN A 192 2.72 17.17 -14.05
N GLY A 193 3.08 15.91 -14.29
CA GLY A 193 2.30 14.99 -15.11
C GLY A 193 0.92 14.71 -14.53
N ALA A 194 0.80 14.68 -13.21
CA ALA A 194 -0.46 14.53 -12.50
C ALA A 194 -1.28 15.84 -12.38
N SER A 195 -0.75 16.98 -12.82
CA SER A 195 -1.42 18.29 -12.72
C SER A 195 -2.09 18.76 -14.02
N ARG A 196 -1.76 18.14 -15.16
CA ARG A 196 -2.30 18.49 -16.49
C ARG A 196 -2.91 17.27 -17.16
N GLY A 197 -4.18 17.39 -17.51
CA GLY A 197 -4.85 16.37 -18.32
C GLY A 197 -4.42 16.46 -19.79
N ILE A 198 -4.46 15.33 -20.48
CA ILE A 198 -4.30 15.17 -21.93
C ILE A 198 -5.62 14.77 -22.57
N ASP A 199 -5.69 14.81 -23.91
CA ASP A 199 -6.91 14.44 -24.66
C ASP A 199 -7.24 12.94 -24.60
N GLN A 200 -6.22 12.10 -24.37
CA GLN A 200 -6.40 10.66 -24.29
C GLN A 200 -6.86 10.21 -22.91
N VAL A 201 -7.91 9.39 -22.88
CA VAL A 201 -8.23 8.58 -21.70
C VAL A 201 -7.33 7.34 -21.71
N ARG A 202 -6.73 7.07 -20.55
CA ARG A 202 -5.83 5.94 -20.35
C ARG A 202 -6.44 4.98 -19.34
N GLY A 203 -6.36 3.69 -19.66
CA GLY A 203 -6.51 2.63 -18.67
C GLY A 203 -5.17 2.41 -17.97
N GLY A 204 -5.19 1.85 -16.77
CA GLY A 204 -3.96 1.57 -16.06
C GLY A 204 -4.16 0.76 -14.80
N PHE A 205 -3.04 0.47 -14.16
CA PHE A 205 -3.01 -0.12 -12.83
C PHE A 205 -1.85 0.43 -12.02
N GLU A 206 -1.98 0.39 -10.70
CA GLU A 206 -0.87 0.62 -9.78
C GLU A 206 -0.70 -0.60 -8.87
N PHE A 207 0.52 -1.11 -8.77
CA PHE A 207 0.89 -2.12 -7.80
C PHE A 207 1.87 -1.54 -6.78
N THR A 208 1.55 -1.63 -5.49
CA THR A 208 2.37 -1.12 -4.38
C THR A 208 2.93 -2.28 -3.57
N ILE A 209 4.25 -2.30 -3.45
CA ILE A 209 5.03 -3.35 -2.79
C ILE A 209 5.86 -2.73 -1.65
N PRO A 210 5.34 -2.74 -0.41
CA PRO A 210 6.13 -2.40 0.77
C PRO A 210 7.07 -3.55 1.16
N PHE A 211 8.35 -3.23 1.30
CA PHE A 211 9.39 -4.07 1.88
C PHE A 211 9.85 -3.48 3.20
N THR A 212 9.38 -4.03 4.31
CA THR A 212 9.88 -3.66 5.64
C THR A 212 11.25 -4.27 5.84
N LEU A 213 12.32 -3.46 5.83
CA LEU A 213 13.70 -3.96 5.79
C LEU A 213 14.07 -4.82 6.99
N SER A 214 13.49 -4.55 8.17
CA SER A 214 13.71 -5.37 9.37
C SER A 214 13.23 -6.81 9.22
N ARG A 215 12.30 -7.10 8.30
CA ARG A 215 11.88 -8.48 7.99
C ARG A 215 12.96 -9.29 7.30
N TYR A 216 13.85 -8.64 6.56
CA TYR A 216 14.88 -9.31 5.73
C TYR A 216 16.29 -9.16 6.31
N PHE A 217 16.57 -8.03 6.96
CA PHE A 217 17.91 -7.67 7.41
C PHE A 217 17.98 -7.37 8.92
N GLY A 218 16.86 -7.49 9.65
CA GLY A 218 16.85 -7.33 11.10
C GLY A 218 17.65 -8.44 11.77
N ARG A 219 18.45 -8.11 12.79
CA ARG A 219 19.02 -9.14 13.67
C ARG A 219 17.87 -9.89 14.34
N HIS A 220 17.66 -11.15 13.96
CA HIS A 220 16.87 -12.12 14.72
C HIS A 220 17.61 -12.51 16.01
N GLY A 221 17.90 -11.53 16.87
CA GLY A 221 18.21 -11.84 18.25
C GLY A 221 16.92 -12.31 18.91
N ALA A 222 17.01 -13.35 19.75
CA ALA A 222 15.97 -13.72 20.70
C ALA A 222 15.73 -12.56 21.67
N THR A 223 15.08 -11.51 21.16
CA THR A 223 14.66 -10.35 21.93
C THR A 223 13.23 -10.65 22.31
N ALA A 224 13.06 -11.13 23.53
CA ALA A 224 11.76 -11.21 24.17
C ALA A 224 11.03 -9.89 23.92
N ALA A 225 9.90 -9.96 23.21
CA ALA A 225 9.10 -8.81 22.85
C ALA A 225 8.68 -8.06 24.12
N LYS A 226 9.34 -6.94 24.43
CA LYS A 226 8.80 -5.93 25.34
C LYS A 226 7.91 -5.01 24.51
N GLY A 227 6.60 -5.04 24.75
CA GLY A 227 5.69 -4.01 24.23
C GLY A 227 4.37 -4.51 23.70
N GLY A 228 3.56 -5.06 24.59
CA GLY A 228 2.15 -5.36 24.42
C GLY A 228 1.73 -6.01 25.72
N ALA A 229 0.61 -5.60 26.32
CA ALA A 229 0.09 -6.27 27.50
C ALA A 229 0.01 -7.75 27.17
N ALA A 230 0.94 -8.55 27.71
CA ALA A 230 0.90 -9.97 27.57
C ALA A 230 -0.40 -10.37 28.26
N VAL A 231 -1.38 -10.82 27.48
CA VAL A 231 -2.50 -11.58 28.05
C VAL A 231 -1.85 -12.61 28.95
N ALA A 232 -2.18 -12.59 30.24
CA ALA A 232 -1.61 -13.49 31.22
C ALA A 232 -1.86 -14.92 30.73
N VAL A 233 -0.83 -15.51 30.11
CA VAL A 233 -0.92 -16.88 29.60
C VAL A 233 -1.00 -17.75 30.84
N PRO A 234 -2.06 -18.56 31.01
CA PRO A 234 -2.13 -19.51 32.11
C PRO A 234 -0.84 -20.32 32.15
N ALA A 235 -0.24 -20.50 33.32
CA ALA A 235 1.02 -21.24 33.46
C ALA A 235 0.95 -22.66 32.85
N ASN A 236 -0.26 -23.21 32.69
CA ASN A 236 -0.55 -24.52 32.13
C ASN A 236 -1.00 -24.49 30.65
N ALA A 237 -0.85 -23.38 29.93
CA ALA A 237 -1.23 -23.33 28.51
C ALA A 237 -0.21 -24.07 27.63
N THR A 238 -0.71 -24.90 26.72
CA THR A 238 0.12 -25.56 25.71
C THR A 238 0.67 -24.51 24.74
N ARG A 239 1.97 -24.55 24.45
CA ARG A 239 2.61 -23.60 23.54
C ARG A 239 2.86 -24.26 22.19
N ALA A 240 2.60 -23.51 21.13
CA ALA A 240 2.91 -23.89 19.77
C ALA A 240 3.47 -22.69 19.00
N GLU A 241 4.14 -22.95 17.89
CA GLU A 241 4.81 -21.94 17.08
C GLU A 241 4.43 -22.06 15.61
N LEU A 242 4.39 -20.93 14.90
CA LEU A 242 4.38 -20.88 13.45
C LEU A 242 5.78 -20.48 13.02
N ARG A 243 6.55 -21.47 12.55
CA ARG A 243 7.97 -21.31 12.21
C ARG A 243 8.33 -22.15 11.02
N THR A 244 9.30 -21.68 10.23
CA THR A 244 9.82 -22.37 9.05
C THR A 244 8.71 -22.85 8.11
N MET A 245 7.64 -22.06 7.96
CA MET A 245 6.46 -22.42 7.17
C MET A 245 5.79 -23.72 7.62
N THR A 246 5.74 -23.97 8.93
CA THR A 246 5.09 -25.13 9.56
C THR A 246 4.43 -24.76 10.88
N PHE A 247 3.45 -25.55 11.32
CA PHE A 247 3.01 -25.54 12.71
C PHE A 247 3.94 -26.43 13.53
N ALA A 248 4.44 -25.94 14.67
CA ALA A 248 5.36 -26.65 15.53
C ALA A 248 4.82 -26.73 16.97
N PRO A 249 4.39 -27.92 17.44
CA PRO A 249 4.23 -29.16 16.67
C PRO A 249 3.04 -29.07 15.69
N ASN A 250 3.07 -29.89 14.64
CA ASN A 250 1.96 -29.98 13.67
C ASN A 250 0.84 -30.91 14.14
N ARG A 251 1.06 -31.68 15.21
CA ARG A 251 0.03 -32.45 15.91
C ARG A 251 0.05 -32.07 17.38
N ILE A 252 -1.08 -31.58 17.89
CA ILE A 252 -1.23 -31.15 19.28
C ILE A 252 -2.32 -32.00 19.92
N GLU A 253 -2.07 -32.50 21.12
CA GLU A 253 -3.08 -33.18 21.92
C GLU A 253 -3.24 -32.48 23.26
N ILE A 254 -4.48 -32.18 23.65
CA ILE A 254 -4.82 -31.48 24.88
C ILE A 254 -6.10 -32.04 25.50
N PRO A 255 -6.31 -31.92 26.82
CA PRO A 255 -7.62 -32.19 27.42
C PRO A 255 -8.62 -31.07 27.07
N ALA A 256 -9.91 -31.40 27.04
CA ALA A 256 -10.99 -30.42 26.94
C ALA A 256 -10.87 -29.37 28.06
N GLY A 257 -11.08 -28.09 27.70
CA GLY A 257 -10.89 -26.92 28.57
C GLY A 257 -9.47 -26.34 28.54
N ALA A 258 -8.50 -27.00 27.90
CA ALA A 258 -7.15 -26.46 27.78
C ALA A 258 -7.06 -25.30 26.77
N THR A 259 -6.09 -24.41 27.03
CA THR A 259 -5.77 -23.28 26.15
C THR A 259 -4.45 -23.56 25.44
N ILE A 260 -4.43 -23.32 24.12
CA ILE A 260 -3.20 -23.31 23.34
C ILE A 260 -2.84 -21.86 23.01
N VAL A 261 -1.55 -21.53 23.10
CA VAL A 261 -0.99 -20.25 22.65
C VAL A 261 -0.02 -20.51 21.51
N TRP A 262 -0.37 -20.02 20.33
CA TRP A 262 0.50 -20.02 19.17
C TRP A 262 1.27 -18.71 19.06
N THR A 263 2.56 -18.79 18.77
CA THR A 263 3.43 -17.64 18.51
C THR A 263 3.93 -17.69 17.07
N ASN A 264 3.68 -16.64 16.29
CA ASN A 264 4.26 -16.54 14.95
C ASN A 264 5.71 -16.06 15.06
N THR A 265 6.66 -16.94 14.78
CA THR A 265 8.09 -16.61 14.76
C THR A 265 8.65 -16.51 13.34
N ASP A 266 7.82 -16.77 12.31
CA ASP A 266 8.15 -16.51 10.92
C ASP A 266 8.06 -15.02 10.56
N PRO A 267 8.77 -14.57 9.50
CA PRO A 267 8.66 -13.21 8.98
C PRO A 267 7.39 -12.97 8.16
N LEU A 268 6.56 -14.01 7.96
CA LEU A 268 5.35 -14.00 7.15
C LEU A 268 4.11 -14.02 8.05
N VAL A 269 3.00 -13.45 7.57
CA VAL A 269 1.71 -13.54 8.25
C VAL A 269 1.16 -14.95 8.13
N HIS A 270 0.67 -15.50 9.22
CA HIS A 270 0.04 -16.82 9.23
C HIS A 270 -1.34 -16.76 9.86
N THR A 271 -2.13 -17.81 9.64
CA THR A 271 -3.40 -18.04 10.33
C THR A 271 -3.45 -19.46 10.89
N ILE A 272 -4.40 -19.70 11.79
CA ILE A 272 -4.77 -21.01 12.32
C ILE A 272 -6.27 -21.13 12.12
N THR A 273 -6.64 -21.84 11.06
CA THR A 273 -8.01 -21.89 10.57
C THR A 273 -8.46 -23.34 10.53
N ALA A 274 -9.53 -23.67 11.26
CA ALA A 274 -10.10 -25.01 11.26
C ALA A 274 -10.69 -25.35 9.89
N ASP A 275 -10.48 -26.58 9.42
CA ASP A 275 -10.99 -27.03 8.12
C ASP A 275 -12.53 -27.12 8.12
N ASP A 276 -13.14 -27.34 9.29
CA ASP A 276 -14.59 -27.37 9.49
C ASP A 276 -15.21 -25.98 9.75
N GLY A 277 -14.38 -24.92 9.78
CA GLY A 277 -14.80 -23.54 10.02
C GLY A 277 -15.16 -23.21 11.48
N SER A 278 -14.90 -24.10 12.43
CA SER A 278 -15.24 -23.89 13.85
C SER A 278 -14.41 -22.81 14.54
N TRP A 279 -13.20 -22.50 14.05
CA TRP A 279 -12.41 -21.34 14.48
C TRP A 279 -11.50 -20.78 13.38
N ASP A 280 -11.17 -19.50 13.51
CA ASP A 280 -10.15 -18.80 12.73
C ASP A 280 -9.43 -17.78 13.61
N SER A 281 -8.10 -17.84 13.64
CA SER A 281 -7.29 -16.84 14.35
C SER A 281 -7.33 -15.45 13.71
N GLY A 282 -7.70 -15.38 12.42
CA GLY A 282 -7.35 -14.24 11.59
C GLY A 282 -5.82 -14.13 11.43
N ALA A 283 -5.35 -12.96 10.98
CA ALA A 283 -3.93 -12.72 10.75
C ALA A 283 -3.13 -12.68 12.06
N ILE A 284 -2.15 -13.57 12.18
CA ILE A 284 -1.12 -13.53 13.22
C ILE A 284 0.13 -12.92 12.59
N GLU A 285 0.38 -11.64 12.86
CA GLU A 285 1.57 -10.92 12.37
C GLU A 285 2.88 -11.50 12.96
N PRO A 286 4.02 -11.33 12.31
CA PRO A 286 5.32 -11.72 12.85
C PRO A 286 5.54 -11.21 14.29
N GLY A 287 5.95 -12.12 15.18
CA GLY A 287 6.17 -11.85 16.60
C GLY A 287 4.90 -11.70 17.44
N LYS A 288 3.71 -11.89 16.87
CA LYS A 288 2.43 -11.87 17.60
C LYS A 288 1.97 -13.27 17.99
N THR A 289 1.05 -13.30 18.94
CA THR A 289 0.47 -14.52 19.48
C THR A 289 -1.03 -14.55 19.28
N TRP A 290 -1.57 -15.77 19.17
CA TRP A 290 -3.00 -16.04 19.25
C TRP A 290 -3.23 -17.16 20.27
N SER A 291 -4.30 -17.06 21.06
CA SER A 291 -4.64 -18.07 22.06
C SER A 291 -6.10 -18.48 21.93
N HIS A 292 -6.38 -19.77 22.09
CA HIS A 292 -7.74 -20.30 22.04
C HIS A 292 -7.92 -21.44 23.04
N THR A 293 -9.09 -21.47 23.69
CA THR A 293 -9.49 -22.49 24.66
C THR A 293 -10.43 -23.47 23.99
N PHE A 294 -10.04 -24.74 23.93
CA PHE A 294 -10.81 -25.79 23.25
C PHE A 294 -11.63 -26.58 24.26
N THR A 295 -12.96 -26.47 24.18
CA THR A 295 -13.88 -27.09 25.16
C THR A 295 -14.57 -28.34 24.62
N GLN A 296 -14.61 -28.54 23.31
CA GLN A 296 -15.28 -29.68 22.67
C GLN A 296 -14.28 -30.78 22.36
N PRO A 297 -14.44 -32.01 22.90
CA PRO A 297 -13.64 -33.16 22.51
C PRO A 297 -13.81 -33.47 21.01
N GLY A 298 -12.73 -33.89 20.36
CA GLY A 298 -12.74 -34.19 18.94
C GLY A 298 -11.35 -34.12 18.31
N GLU A 299 -11.27 -34.54 17.05
CA GLU A 299 -10.10 -34.34 16.21
C GLU A 299 -10.43 -33.30 15.14
N PHE A 300 -9.57 -32.30 15.02
CA PHE A 300 -9.78 -31.16 14.15
C PHE A 300 -8.54 -30.93 13.28
N ALA A 301 -8.71 -31.05 11.98
CA ALA A 301 -7.71 -30.60 11.01
C ALA A 301 -7.76 -29.07 10.88
N PHE A 302 -6.59 -28.45 10.74
CA PHE A 302 -6.49 -27.02 10.54
C PHE A 302 -5.34 -26.67 9.57
N HIS A 303 -5.46 -25.51 8.95
CA HIS A 303 -4.50 -25.01 7.97
C HIS A 303 -4.19 -23.51 8.16
N CYS A 304 -3.17 -23.04 7.45
CA CYS A 304 -2.88 -21.62 7.28
C CYS A 304 -3.51 -21.14 5.97
N THR A 305 -4.40 -20.15 6.03
CA THR A 305 -5.11 -19.61 4.86
C THR A 305 -4.16 -19.04 3.80
N PRO A 306 -3.18 -18.15 4.13
CA PRO A 306 -2.24 -17.64 3.13
C PRO A 306 -1.24 -18.69 2.63
N HIS A 307 -1.06 -19.80 3.35
CA HIS A 307 -0.11 -20.86 3.02
C HIS A 307 -0.77 -22.25 3.14
N PRO A 308 -1.63 -22.65 2.17
CA PRO A 308 -2.50 -23.84 2.32
C PRO A 308 -1.77 -25.19 2.48
N PHE A 309 -0.47 -25.22 2.23
CA PHE A 309 0.37 -26.38 2.45
C PHE A 309 0.75 -26.57 3.94
N MET A 310 0.63 -25.54 4.77
CA MET A 310 0.81 -25.65 6.23
C MET A 310 -0.44 -26.30 6.82
N LYS A 311 -0.29 -27.53 7.31
CA LYS A 311 -1.39 -28.32 7.89
C LYS A 311 -1.02 -28.83 9.27
N GLY A 312 -2.02 -28.89 10.15
CA GLY A 312 -1.89 -29.47 11.46
C GLY A 312 -3.15 -30.19 11.91
N VAL A 313 -3.03 -30.95 13.00
CA VAL A 313 -4.11 -31.70 13.62
C VAL A 313 -4.14 -31.40 15.11
N LEU A 314 -5.32 -31.05 15.62
CA LEU A 314 -5.58 -30.87 17.04
C LEU A 314 -6.49 -31.99 17.53
N VAL A 315 -6.05 -32.72 18.56
CA VAL A 315 -6.88 -33.71 19.26
C VAL A 315 -7.23 -33.19 20.64
N VAL A 316 -8.51 -32.92 20.85
CA VAL A 316 -9.07 -32.55 22.15
C VAL A 316 -9.64 -33.81 22.79
N ARG A 317 -8.99 -34.28 23.86
CA ARG A 317 -9.38 -35.50 24.57
C ARG A 317 -10.50 -35.20 25.57
N GLN A 318 -11.35 -36.20 25.78
CA GLN A 318 -12.27 -36.18 26.92
C GLN A 318 -11.48 -36.12 28.23
N PRO A 319 -12.03 -35.46 29.27
CA PRO A 319 -11.44 -35.48 30.60
C PRO A 319 -11.36 -36.89 31.18
#